data_AF-A0AAU1YHE5-F1
#
_entry.id   AF-A0AAU1YHE5-F1
#
_cell.length_a   1.000
_cell.length_b   1.000
_cell.length_c   1.000
_cell.angle_alpha   90.00
_cell.angle_beta   90.00
_cell.angle_gamma   90.00
#
_symmetry.space_group_name_H-M   'P 1'
#
loop_
_entity.id
_entity.type
_entity.pdbx_description
1 polymer ?
#
loop_
_entity_poly.entity_id
_entity_poly.type
_entity_poly.pdbx_seq_one_letter_code
_entity_poly.pdbx_strand_id
1 'polypeptide(L)'
;MQLSHLGTLDFITAKDNVVFLGPPGTGKTHLATGLAIRACQAGHRVAFATAAQWVDRLADTHHTGRLQTELTKLGRYPLIVIDEVGYIPFEAEAANLFFQLISNRYERASVIVTSNKPFGRWGEVFGDETVAAAMIDRLVHHAEVHSLKGDSYRMRGRNLGRVPAPTNDD
;
A
#
# COMPACT_ATOMS: atom_id res chain seq x y z
N MET A 1 12.15 -17.94 7.24
CA MET A 1 12.66 -18.05 5.87
C MET A 1 11.98 -17.09 4.87
N GLN A 2 11.16 -16.09 5.27
CA GLN A 2 9.97 -15.77 4.47
C GLN A 2 9.85 -14.35 3.87
N LEU A 3 10.88 -13.50 3.94
CA LEU A 3 10.86 -12.13 3.38
C LEU A 3 12.12 -11.77 2.57
N SER A 4 13.21 -12.52 2.74
CA SER A 4 14.49 -12.24 2.08
C SER A 4 14.42 -12.42 0.57
N HIS A 5 13.55 -13.31 0.08
CA HIS A 5 13.36 -13.55 -1.35
C HIS A 5 12.77 -12.33 -2.06
N LEU A 6 11.95 -11.49 -1.39
CA LEU A 6 11.48 -10.24 -1.99
C LEU A 6 12.63 -9.32 -2.42
N GLY A 7 13.81 -9.48 -1.82
CA GLY A 7 15.03 -8.76 -2.21
C GLY A 7 15.63 -9.16 -3.57
N THR A 8 15.17 -10.27 -4.18
CA THR A 8 15.47 -10.63 -5.58
C THR A 8 14.68 -9.77 -6.56
N LEU A 9 13.55 -9.20 -6.12
CA LEU A 9 12.63 -8.37 -6.90
C LEU A 9 11.89 -9.11 -8.02
N ASP A 10 11.83 -10.44 -7.96
CA ASP A 10 11.15 -11.26 -8.98
C ASP A 10 9.67 -10.88 -9.12
N PHE A 11 9.03 -10.46 -8.03
CA PHE A 11 7.65 -9.96 -8.02
C PHE A 11 7.43 -8.77 -8.96
N ILE A 12 8.44 -7.90 -9.17
CA ILE A 12 8.34 -6.75 -10.10
C ILE A 12 8.23 -7.25 -11.55
N THR A 13 8.99 -8.29 -11.89
CA THR A 13 8.97 -8.89 -13.23
C THR A 13 7.70 -9.70 -13.45
N ALA A 14 7.26 -10.43 -12.43
CA ALA A 14 6.00 -11.17 -12.42
C ALA A 14 4.77 -10.25 -12.42
N LYS A 15 4.95 -8.97 -12.05
CA LYS A 15 3.89 -7.97 -11.84
C LYS A 15 2.98 -8.31 -10.66
N ASP A 16 3.50 -9.09 -9.72
CA ASP A 16 2.83 -9.40 -8.47
C ASP A 16 2.93 -8.21 -7.52
N ASN A 17 1.91 -8.01 -6.70
CA ASN A 17 1.90 -7.01 -5.64
C ASN A 17 2.50 -7.59 -4.36
N VAL A 18 2.88 -6.71 -3.45
CA VAL A 18 3.28 -7.10 -2.08
C VAL A 18 2.47 -6.28 -1.10
N VAL A 19 1.84 -6.94 -0.14
CA VAL A 19 1.02 -6.27 0.88
C VAL A 19 1.55 -6.58 2.27
N PHE A 20 1.95 -5.53 2.99
CA PHE A 20 2.34 -5.61 4.38
C PHE A 20 1.20 -5.16 5.29
N LEU A 21 0.70 -6.08 6.12
CA LEU A 21 -0.37 -5.82 7.09
C LEU A 21 0.17 -5.93 8.52
N GLY A 22 -0.42 -5.20 9.46
CA GLY A 22 -0.17 -5.39 10.90
C GLY A 22 -0.06 -4.10 11.71
N PRO A 23 0.05 -4.19 13.05
CA PRO A 23 -0.02 -3.03 13.95
C PRO A 23 1.03 -1.92 13.67
N PRO A 24 0.82 -0.69 14.16
CA PRO A 24 1.82 0.37 14.07
C PRO A 24 3.17 -0.04 14.67
N GLY A 25 4.26 0.38 14.01
CA GLY A 25 5.62 0.14 14.51
C GLY A 25 6.18 -1.27 14.29
N THR A 26 5.48 -2.17 13.58
CA THR A 26 5.98 -3.53 13.29
C THR A 26 6.99 -3.62 12.15
N GLY A 27 7.28 -2.53 11.45
CA GLY A 27 8.30 -2.47 10.38
C GLY A 27 7.78 -2.51 8.95
N LYS A 28 6.46 -2.43 8.71
CA LYS A 28 5.86 -2.45 7.35
C LYS A 28 6.47 -1.41 6.39
N THR A 29 6.44 -0.14 6.77
CA THR A 29 7.05 0.96 6.01
C THR A 29 8.55 0.75 5.81
N HIS A 30 9.24 0.19 6.81
CA HIS A 30 10.68 -0.08 6.72
C HIS A 30 10.98 -1.14 5.65
N LEU A 31 10.21 -2.24 5.62
CA LEU A 31 10.33 -3.26 4.58
C LEU A 31 9.99 -2.70 3.20
N ALA A 32 8.88 -1.98 3.06
CA ALA A 32 8.48 -1.35 1.81
C ALA A 32 9.56 -0.38 1.28
N THR A 33 10.14 0.42 2.18
CA THR A 33 11.24 1.34 1.85
C THR A 33 12.50 0.59 1.45
N GLY A 34 12.88 -0.47 2.18
CA GLY A 34 14.03 -1.31 1.86
C GLY A 34 13.92 -1.94 0.47
N LEU A 35 12.73 -2.46 0.13
CA LEU A 35 12.45 -3.01 -1.21
C LEU A 35 12.47 -1.93 -2.29
N ALA A 36 11.91 -0.75 -2.02
CA ALA A 36 11.97 0.39 -2.95
C ALA A 36 13.41 0.81 -3.24
N ILE A 37 14.25 0.94 -2.21
CA ILE A 37 15.67 1.26 -2.35
C ILE A 37 16.38 0.16 -3.16
N ARG A 38 16.14 -1.10 -2.84
CA ARG A 38 16.72 -2.25 -3.55
C ARG A 38 16.31 -2.28 -5.02
N ALA A 39 15.06 -1.93 -5.34
CA ALA A 39 14.54 -1.80 -6.70
C ALA A 39 15.20 -0.65 -7.46
N CYS A 40 15.38 0.52 -6.83
CA CYS A 40 16.15 1.62 -7.40
C CYS A 40 17.61 1.20 -7.71
N GLN A 41 18.26 0.48 -6.79
CA GLN A 41 19.62 -0.04 -6.99
C GLN A 41 19.71 -1.05 -8.13
N ALA A 42 18.62 -1.78 -8.42
CA ALA A 42 18.51 -2.67 -9.57
C ALA A 42 18.13 -1.95 -10.88
N GLY A 43 18.00 -0.62 -10.87
CA GLY A 43 17.67 0.18 -12.05
C GLY A 43 16.17 0.36 -12.32
N HIS A 44 15.28 -0.12 -11.45
CA HIS A 44 13.85 0.15 -11.58
C HIS A 44 13.52 1.58 -11.13
N ARG A 45 12.65 2.25 -11.89
CA ARG A 45 12.03 3.49 -11.43
C ARG A 45 10.97 3.16 -10.37
N VAL A 46 11.05 3.79 -9.22
CA VAL A 46 10.09 3.61 -8.13
C VAL A 46 9.41 4.95 -7.83
N ALA A 47 8.11 4.92 -7.62
CA ALA A 47 7.38 6.04 -7.02
C ALA A 47 6.88 5.65 -5.65
N PHE A 48 7.06 6.51 -4.65
CA PHE A 48 6.69 6.24 -3.26
C PHE A 48 5.91 7.44 -2.72
N ALA A 49 4.76 7.18 -2.12
CA ALA A 49 4.02 8.18 -1.35
C ALA A 49 3.09 7.47 -0.35
N THR A 50 2.56 8.22 0.63
CA THR A 50 1.48 7.72 1.47
C THR A 50 0.17 7.63 0.66
N ALA A 51 -0.78 6.84 1.13
CA ALA A 51 -2.09 6.70 0.49
C ALA A 51 -2.81 8.05 0.37
N ALA A 52 -2.71 8.91 1.39
CA ALA A 52 -3.23 10.27 1.37
C ALA A 52 -2.56 11.13 0.27
N GLN A 53 -1.23 11.11 0.18
CA GLN A 53 -0.51 11.86 -0.85
C GLN A 53 -0.84 11.38 -2.28
N TRP A 54 -1.08 10.08 -2.45
CA TRP A 54 -1.55 9.54 -3.73
C TRP A 54 -2.93 10.05 -4.08
N VAL A 55 -3.86 10.03 -3.13
CA VAL A 55 -5.21 10.58 -3.30
C VAL A 55 -5.16 12.06 -3.64
N ASP A 56 -4.43 12.88 -2.87
CA ASP A 56 -4.31 14.33 -3.09
C ASP A 56 -3.81 14.62 -4.50
N ARG A 57 -2.74 13.94 -4.91
CA ARG A 57 -2.18 14.06 -6.26
C ARG A 57 -3.20 13.69 -7.35
N LEU A 58 -3.93 12.60 -7.17
CA LEU A 58 -4.93 12.17 -8.15
C LEU A 58 -6.11 13.13 -8.20
N ALA A 59 -6.56 13.65 -7.05
CA ALA A 59 -7.63 14.63 -6.95
C ALA A 59 -7.26 15.94 -7.66
N ASP A 60 -6.05 16.47 -7.43
CA ASP A 60 -5.54 17.65 -8.12
C ASP A 60 -5.54 17.46 -9.65
N THR A 61 -5.07 16.29 -10.11
CA THR A 61 -5.07 15.99 -11.55
C THR A 61 -6.47 15.73 -12.09
N HIS A 62 -7.39 15.21 -11.29
CA HIS A 62 -8.79 15.02 -11.67
C HIS A 62 -9.51 16.36 -11.85
N HIS A 63 -9.38 17.26 -10.88
CA HIS A 63 -9.96 18.62 -10.94
C HIS A 63 -9.45 19.43 -12.13
N THR A 64 -8.21 19.20 -12.55
CA THR A 64 -7.61 19.89 -13.71
C THR A 64 -7.81 19.15 -15.04
N GLY A 65 -8.57 18.05 -15.06
CA GLY A 65 -8.85 17.26 -16.27
C GLY A 65 -7.65 16.47 -16.81
N ARG A 66 -6.63 16.24 -15.99
CA ARG A 66 -5.33 15.61 -16.33
C ARG A 66 -5.13 14.22 -15.74
N LEU A 67 -6.15 13.65 -15.09
CA LEU A 67 -6.07 12.34 -14.41
C LEU A 67 -5.52 11.24 -15.32
N GLN A 68 -6.02 11.12 -16.56
CA GLN A 68 -5.55 10.08 -17.49
C GLN A 68 -4.08 10.24 -17.89
N THR A 69 -3.62 11.49 -18.02
CA THR A 69 -2.20 11.79 -18.27
C THR A 69 -1.35 11.38 -17.07
N GLU A 70 -1.83 11.65 -15.86
CA GLU A 70 -1.15 11.28 -14.62
C GLU A 70 -1.10 9.75 -14.45
N LEU A 71 -2.20 9.03 -14.63
CA LEU A 71 -2.23 7.56 -14.62
C LEU A 71 -1.28 6.97 -15.68
N THR A 72 -1.24 7.53 -16.89
CA THR A 72 -0.29 7.12 -17.94
C THR A 72 1.16 7.33 -17.51
N LYS A 73 1.46 8.45 -16.84
CA LYS A 73 2.79 8.73 -16.29
C LYS A 73 3.15 7.74 -15.17
N LEU A 74 2.22 7.46 -14.26
CA LEU A 74 2.40 6.49 -13.18
C LEU A 74 2.59 5.07 -13.71
N GLY A 75 1.88 4.70 -14.79
CA GLY A 75 2.03 3.42 -15.48
C GLY A 75 3.47 3.11 -15.91
N ARG A 76 4.29 4.13 -16.15
CA ARG A 76 5.71 3.97 -16.54
C ARG A 76 6.63 3.52 -15.39
N TYR A 77 6.20 3.60 -14.14
CA TYR A 77 6.95 3.08 -13.00
C TYR A 77 6.68 1.58 -12.87
N PRO A 78 7.72 0.72 -12.94
CA PRO A 78 7.56 -0.71 -12.66
C PRO A 78 7.09 -1.01 -11.24
N LEU A 79 7.36 -0.10 -10.29
CA LEU A 79 6.96 -0.24 -8.90
C LEU A 79 6.40 1.07 -8.36
N ILE A 80 5.22 0.99 -7.76
CA ILE A 80 4.64 2.05 -6.93
C ILE A 80 4.51 1.55 -5.49
N VAL A 81 4.90 2.37 -4.52
CA VAL A 81 4.68 2.11 -3.10
C VAL A 81 3.59 3.03 -2.58
N ILE A 82 2.58 2.42 -1.96
CA ILE A 82 1.47 3.09 -1.30
C ILE A 82 1.56 2.77 0.20
N ASP A 83 2.15 3.69 0.94
CA ASP A 83 2.34 3.53 2.37
C ASP A 83 1.10 4.02 3.16
N GLU A 84 0.86 3.47 4.35
CA GLU A 84 -0.11 3.98 5.32
C GLU A 84 -1.58 3.94 4.88
N VAL A 85 -2.00 2.90 4.14
CA VAL A 85 -3.42 2.66 3.84
C VAL A 85 -4.18 2.36 5.15
N GLY A 86 -5.29 3.06 5.38
CA GLY A 86 -6.22 2.79 6.47
C GLY A 86 -6.03 3.60 7.76
N TYR A 87 -5.21 4.66 7.75
CA TYR A 87 -5.17 5.61 8.86
C TYR A 87 -6.36 6.60 8.86
N ILE A 88 -6.84 7.00 7.69
CA ILE A 88 -7.93 7.96 7.53
C ILE A 88 -8.91 7.39 6.49
N PRO A 89 -10.23 7.40 6.77
CA PRO A 89 -11.24 7.08 5.77
C PRO A 89 -11.17 8.00 4.56
N PHE A 90 -11.33 7.43 3.37
CA PHE A 90 -11.42 8.18 2.13
C PHE A 90 -12.85 8.66 1.88
N GLU A 91 -12.96 9.87 1.36
CA GLU A 91 -14.19 10.33 0.72
C GLU A 91 -14.47 9.50 -0.55
N ALA A 92 -15.71 9.45 -1.01
CA ALA A 92 -16.11 8.62 -2.15
C ALA A 92 -15.30 8.91 -3.43
N GLU A 93 -14.99 10.19 -3.69
CA GLU A 93 -14.14 10.57 -4.83
C GLU A 93 -12.70 10.04 -4.66
N ALA A 94 -12.12 10.21 -3.48
CA ALA A 94 -10.79 9.69 -3.15
C ALA A 94 -10.71 8.16 -3.31
N ALA A 95 -11.73 7.44 -2.85
CA ALA A 95 -11.84 5.99 -3.01
C ALA A 95 -11.88 5.58 -4.50
N ASN A 96 -12.67 6.30 -5.31
CA ASN A 96 -12.75 6.07 -6.76
C ASN A 96 -11.42 6.37 -7.48
N LEU A 97 -10.74 7.46 -7.11
CA LEU A 97 -9.43 7.80 -7.68
C LEU A 97 -8.37 6.76 -7.33
N PHE A 98 -8.34 6.33 -6.07
CA PHE A 98 -7.48 5.24 -5.63
C PHE A 98 -7.78 3.93 -6.38
N PHE A 99 -9.06 3.64 -6.63
CA PHE A 99 -9.47 2.46 -7.41
C PHE A 99 -8.99 2.52 -8.85
N GLN A 100 -9.02 3.71 -9.47
CA GLN A 100 -8.46 3.92 -10.81
C GLN A 100 -6.94 3.69 -10.84
N LEU A 101 -6.20 4.09 -9.80
CA LEU A 101 -4.77 3.81 -9.68
C LEU A 101 -4.49 2.30 -9.60
N ILE A 102 -5.16 1.58 -8.71
CA ILE A 102 -4.98 0.12 -8.55
C ILE A 102 -5.42 -0.61 -9.83
N SER A 103 -6.54 -0.23 -10.43
CA SER A 103 -7.01 -0.82 -11.69
C SER A 103 -6.08 -0.55 -12.86
N ASN A 104 -5.43 0.62 -12.91
CA ASN A 104 -4.43 0.92 -13.95
C ASN A 104 -3.16 0.05 -13.82
N ARG A 105 -2.85 -0.38 -12.58
CA ARG A 105 -1.68 -1.20 -12.23
C ARG A 105 -1.91 -2.69 -12.40
N TYR A 106 -3.13 -3.14 -12.15
CA TYR A 106 -3.55 -4.55 -12.19
C TYR A 106 -3.03 -5.27 -13.45
N GLU A 107 -2.35 -6.42 -13.26
CA GLU A 107 -1.69 -7.24 -14.30
C GLU A 107 -0.65 -6.52 -15.19
N ARG A 108 -0.30 -5.28 -14.85
CA ARG A 108 0.57 -4.41 -15.67
C ARG A 108 1.88 -4.06 -14.97
N ALA A 109 1.85 -3.67 -13.70
CA ALA A 109 3.06 -3.62 -12.86
C ALA A 109 2.73 -3.59 -11.38
N SER A 110 3.73 -3.89 -10.57
CA SER A 110 3.61 -4.13 -9.14
C SER A 110 3.33 -2.90 -8.30
N VAL A 111 2.61 -3.14 -7.22
CA VAL A 111 2.41 -2.21 -6.11
C VAL A 111 2.91 -2.86 -4.81
N ILE A 112 3.61 -2.09 -3.97
CA ILE A 112 3.77 -2.42 -2.56
C ILE A 112 2.75 -1.60 -1.76
N VAL A 113 1.95 -2.25 -0.93
CA VAL A 113 1.00 -1.58 -0.02
C VAL A 113 1.38 -1.85 1.43
N THR A 114 1.28 -0.84 2.29
CA THR A 114 1.29 -1.06 3.75
C THR A 114 -0.04 -0.64 4.37
N SER A 115 -0.54 -1.41 5.33
CA SER A 115 -1.73 -1.05 6.09
C SER A 115 -1.64 -1.51 7.54
N ASN A 116 -2.21 -0.71 8.44
CA ASN A 116 -2.43 -1.09 9.83
C ASN A 116 -3.75 -1.85 10.06
N LYS A 117 -4.63 -1.92 9.05
CA LYS A 117 -5.92 -2.61 9.11
C LYS A 117 -5.86 -3.94 8.33
N PRO A 118 -6.49 -5.02 8.84
CA PRO A 118 -6.73 -6.20 8.02
C PRO A 118 -7.71 -5.88 6.88
N PHE A 119 -7.71 -6.68 5.81
CA PHE A 119 -8.58 -6.46 4.65
C PHE A 119 -10.08 -6.36 5.00
N GLY A 120 -10.56 -7.16 5.95
CA GLY A 120 -11.97 -7.10 6.40
C GLY A 120 -12.38 -5.79 7.08
N ARG A 121 -11.44 -4.86 7.32
CA ARG A 121 -11.74 -3.50 7.80
C ARG A 121 -11.47 -2.42 6.76
N TRP A 122 -11.25 -2.80 5.50
CA TRP A 122 -11.04 -1.83 4.42
C TRP A 122 -12.34 -1.16 3.97
N GLY A 123 -13.52 -1.73 4.26
CA GLY A 123 -14.81 -1.02 4.07
C GLY A 123 -14.85 0.31 4.82
N GLU A 124 -14.31 0.37 6.05
CA GLU A 124 -14.17 1.60 6.83
C GLU A 124 -13.26 2.65 6.16
N VAL A 125 -12.35 2.21 5.29
CA VAL A 125 -11.37 3.06 4.61
C VAL A 125 -11.92 3.55 3.28
N PHE A 126 -12.59 2.70 2.50
CA PHE A 126 -13.08 3.03 1.17
C PHE A 126 -14.55 3.47 1.12
N GLY A 127 -15.21 3.58 2.28
CA GLY A 127 -16.56 4.10 2.43
C GLY A 127 -17.64 3.03 2.40
N ASP A 128 -17.45 1.95 1.64
CA ASP A 128 -18.33 0.78 1.63
C ASP A 128 -17.58 -0.52 1.32
N GLU A 129 -18.21 -1.63 1.72
CA GLU A 129 -17.65 -2.98 1.59
C GLU A 129 -17.52 -3.45 0.14
N THR A 130 -18.36 -2.93 -0.77
CA THR A 130 -18.35 -3.32 -2.19
C THR A 130 -17.14 -2.75 -2.91
N VAL A 131 -16.86 -1.45 -2.71
CA VAL A 131 -15.66 -0.81 -3.26
C VAL A 131 -14.40 -1.42 -2.66
N ALA A 132 -14.39 -1.66 -1.34
CA ALA A 132 -13.28 -2.33 -0.68
C ALA A 132 -13.03 -3.74 -1.24
N ALA A 133 -14.08 -4.56 -1.40
CA ALA A 133 -13.95 -5.90 -1.95
C ALA A 133 -13.39 -5.88 -3.38
N ALA A 134 -13.90 -4.99 -4.25
CA ALA A 134 -13.42 -4.85 -5.62
C ALA A 134 -11.97 -4.36 -5.70
N MET A 135 -11.53 -3.54 -4.74
CA MET A 135 -10.14 -3.09 -4.59
C MET A 135 -9.23 -4.25 -4.17
N ILE A 136 -9.64 -4.95 -3.11
CA ILE A 136 -8.89 -6.06 -2.53
C ILE A 136 -8.71 -7.15 -3.58
N ASP A 137 -9.78 -7.54 -4.27
CA ASP A 137 -9.76 -8.54 -5.35
C ASP A 137 -8.63 -8.27 -6.36
N ARG A 138 -8.58 -7.06 -6.92
CA ARG A 138 -7.53 -6.65 -7.86
C ARG A 138 -6.14 -6.60 -7.22
N LEU A 139 -6.05 -6.11 -5.98
CA LEU A 139 -4.77 -5.97 -5.30
C LEU A 139 -4.17 -7.34 -4.96
N VAL A 140 -4.98 -8.32 -4.56
CA VAL A 140 -4.51 -9.59 -3.99
C VAL A 140 -4.54 -10.78 -4.96
N HIS A 141 -5.20 -10.66 -6.12
CA HIS A 141 -5.25 -11.75 -7.11
C HIS A 141 -3.84 -12.23 -7.51
N HIS A 142 -2.91 -11.30 -7.66
CA HIS A 142 -1.49 -11.56 -7.85
C HIS A 142 -0.70 -10.83 -6.78
N ALA A 143 -0.60 -11.41 -5.58
CA ALA A 143 0.12 -10.76 -4.48
C ALA A 143 0.74 -11.72 -3.46
N GLU A 144 1.86 -11.27 -2.91
CA GLU A 144 2.40 -11.81 -1.65
C GLU A 144 1.89 -10.96 -0.47
N VAL A 145 1.09 -11.57 0.41
CA VAL A 145 0.54 -10.90 1.60
C VAL A 145 1.30 -11.33 2.85
N HIS A 146 1.92 -10.36 3.53
CA HIS A 146 2.70 -10.58 4.75
C HIS A 146 2.06 -9.86 5.93
N SER A 147 1.59 -10.64 6.90
CA SER A 147 1.08 -10.12 8.17
C SER A 147 2.20 -10.05 9.22
N LEU A 148 2.63 -8.83 9.54
CA LEU A 148 3.63 -8.57 10.57
C LEU A 148 2.96 -8.51 11.95
N LYS A 149 3.55 -9.23 12.90
CA LYS A 149 3.13 -9.29 14.31
C LYS A 149 4.29 -8.87 15.22
N GLY A 150 3.96 -8.49 16.45
CA GLY A 150 4.93 -8.17 17.50
C GLY A 150 4.86 -6.73 17.96
N ASP A 151 5.72 -6.40 18.93
CA ASP A 151 5.77 -5.09 19.55
C ASP A 151 6.28 -4.01 18.59
N SER A 152 5.83 -2.78 18.82
CA SER A 152 6.32 -1.62 18.09
C SER A 152 7.83 -1.45 18.30
N TYR A 153 8.60 -1.54 17.21
CA TYR A 153 10.04 -1.23 17.19
C TYR A 153 10.31 0.21 17.67
N ARG A 154 9.36 1.13 17.48
CA ARG A 154 9.47 2.53 17.92
C ARG A 154 9.42 2.67 19.44
N MET A 155 8.82 1.69 20.14
CA MET A 155 8.68 1.67 21.60
C MET A 155 9.77 0.84 22.28
N ARG A 156 10.54 0.02 21.53
CA ARG A 156 11.67 -0.73 22.08
C ARG A 156 12.71 0.24 22.65
N GLY A 157 12.99 0.10 23.95
CA GLY A 157 13.95 0.95 24.67
C GLY A 157 13.40 2.25 25.25
N ARG A 158 12.10 2.55 25.08
CA ARG A 158 11.43 3.66 25.78
C ARG A 158 10.48 3.09 26.82
N ASN A 159 10.77 3.28 28.11
CA ASN A 159 9.83 3.04 29.22
C ASN A 159 8.72 4.11 29.21
N LEU A 160 7.90 4.10 28.16
CA LEU A 160 6.67 4.86 28.05
C LEU A 160 5.57 3.82 28.05
N GLY A 161 4.71 3.83 29.07
CA GLY A 161 3.70 2.80 29.34
C GLY A 161 2.99 2.24 28.10
N ARG A 162 2.58 0.98 28.19
CA ARG A 162 1.98 0.19 27.10
C ARG A 162 0.91 1.01 26.38
N VAL A 163 1.13 1.32 25.10
CA VAL A 163 0.09 1.91 24.23
C VAL A 163 -1.03 0.88 24.13
N PRO A 164 -2.31 1.26 24.24
CA PRO A 164 -3.43 0.33 24.13
C PRO A 164 -3.32 -0.46 22.83
N ALA A 165 -3.32 -1.79 22.92
CA ALA A 165 -3.48 -2.62 21.74
C ALA A 165 -4.88 -2.35 21.17
N PRO A 166 -5.05 -2.26 19.84
CA PRO A 166 -6.38 -2.20 19.25
C PRO A 166 -7.15 -3.45 19.69
N THR A 167 -8.34 -3.26 20.25
CA THR A 167 -9.27 -4.33 20.56
C THR A 167 -9.70 -4.96 19.24
N ASN A 168 -9.31 -6.22 19.04
CA ASN A 168 -9.94 -7.07 18.05
C ASN A 168 -11.28 -7.48 18.65
N ASP A 169 -12.34 -6.70 18.37
CA ASP A 169 -13.69 -7.25 18.46
C ASP A 169 -13.90 -8.15 17.23
N ASP A 170 -14.32 -9.38 17.54
CA ASP A 170 -14.52 -10.54 16.65
C ASP A 170 -15.49 -10.28 15.48
#